data_AF-A0A963JTV4-F1
#
_entry.id   AF-A0A963JTV4-F1
#
_cell.length_a   1.000
_cell.length_b   1.000
_cell.length_c   1.000
_cell.angle_alpha   90.00
_cell.angle_beta   90.00
_cell.angle_gamma   90.00
#
_symmetry.space_group_name_H-M   'P 1'
#
loop_
_entity.id
_entity.type
_entity.pdbx_description
1 polymer ?
#
loop_
_entity_poly.entity_id
_entity_poly.type
_entity_poly.pdbx_seq_one_letter_code
_entity_poly.pdbx_strand_id
1 'polypeptide(L)'
;DISSGGSYNIDKVFAMRQVVAPVGDVLDDFEIFRRLSEVCGVEYAFTEGKTQMDYVKEAFAASSAEGSMPFEEFWEKGMAPIKVPKEARKWVRHADYRKNPKKNALHTPTGKIEMYSASIDKMKLPDMPPMPKFLEPGEYLGNGKKGQLHVVSPHPYYRLHSQMNNAEPLRKRYAVQTREPLTISTQDAAERGIKDGDLVELYNDRGSLVVGARVSNKIMPGVVSIYEGAWPQLDSKGRCNNGQVNFLTSSRGASGLSQATTANTCMASLRKCTDADAGGTKAFDPPQIVVKKDIKFDEKFFGLERAQTLREKATASLSPGEKIFYQRCTVCHGPRDPGGFNKKQWLGITQSMFPRAGLDEGEQKLVLEFLMKNAKQ
;
A
#
# COMPACT_ATOMS: atom_id res chain seq x y z
N ASP A 1 -11.44 12.61 -1.59
CA ASP A 1 -11.35 11.70 -0.42
C ASP A 1 -11.39 12.50 0.88
N ILE A 2 -11.45 11.85 2.04
CA ILE A 2 -11.27 12.44 3.38
C ILE A 2 -10.23 11.66 4.18
N SER A 3 -9.62 12.30 5.18
CA SER A 3 -8.66 11.62 6.06
C SER A 3 -8.70 12.17 7.49
N SER A 4 -8.46 11.31 8.48
CA SER A 4 -8.32 11.74 9.87
C SER A 4 -7.02 12.52 10.08
N GLY A 5 -7.08 13.61 10.84
CA GLY A 5 -5.90 14.32 11.29
C GLY A 5 -5.20 13.62 12.45
N GLY A 6 -4.13 12.91 12.13
CA GLY A 6 -3.26 12.20 13.07
C GLY A 6 -3.83 10.87 13.56
N SER A 7 -2.96 9.87 13.76
CA SER A 7 -3.37 8.48 13.99
C SER A 7 -3.86 8.18 15.41
N TYR A 8 -3.53 9.03 16.39
CA TYR A 8 -3.87 8.81 17.80
C TYR A 8 -4.72 9.94 18.39
N ASN A 9 -4.44 11.19 18.04
CA ASN A 9 -5.20 12.34 18.51
C ASN A 9 -6.57 12.45 17.82
N ILE A 10 -6.65 12.14 16.52
CA ILE A 10 -7.88 12.09 15.69
C ILE A 10 -8.82 13.26 16.03
N ASP A 11 -8.27 14.47 16.08
CA ASP A 11 -8.97 15.67 16.57
C ASP A 11 -9.60 16.49 15.44
N LYS A 12 -9.54 15.97 14.20
CA LYS A 12 -10.10 16.58 12.99
C LYS A 12 -10.20 15.56 11.85
N VAL A 13 -10.98 15.91 10.85
CA VAL A 13 -11.06 15.27 9.54
C VAL A 13 -10.68 16.31 8.48
N PHE A 14 -9.86 15.93 7.51
CA PHE A 14 -9.48 16.76 6.37
C PHE A 14 -10.21 16.31 5.10
N ALA A 15 -10.61 17.27 4.27
CA ALA A 15 -11.02 17.00 2.90
C ALA A 15 -9.78 16.94 1.99
N MET A 16 -9.54 15.78 1.39
CA MET A 16 -8.47 15.58 0.41
C MET A 16 -9.03 15.89 -0.99
N ARG A 17 -9.07 17.19 -1.30
CA ARG A 17 -9.53 17.72 -2.58
C ARG A 17 -8.48 17.54 -3.66
N GLN A 18 -8.95 17.32 -4.88
CA GLN A 18 -8.09 17.27 -6.05
C GLN A 18 -7.39 18.62 -6.25
N VAL A 19 -6.06 18.60 -6.39
CA VAL A 19 -5.24 19.80 -6.59
C VAL A 19 -4.95 20.04 -8.07
N VAL A 20 -4.70 18.97 -8.83
CA VAL A 20 -4.45 18.99 -10.27
C VAL A 20 -5.21 17.86 -10.96
N ALA A 21 -5.45 18.01 -12.27
CA ALA A 21 -5.93 16.90 -13.09
C ALA A 21 -4.92 15.73 -13.09
N PRO A 22 -5.36 14.47 -13.27
CA PRO A 22 -4.43 13.34 -13.43
C PRO A 22 -3.44 13.59 -14.57
N VAL A 23 -2.19 13.14 -14.38
CA VAL A 23 -1.11 13.34 -15.34
C VAL A 23 -1.11 12.22 -16.38
N GLY A 24 -1.08 12.56 -17.67
CA GLY A 24 -1.13 11.58 -18.76
C GLY A 24 -2.44 10.77 -18.72
N ASP A 25 -2.34 9.46 -18.92
CA ASP A 25 -3.48 8.54 -18.93
C ASP A 25 -3.73 7.86 -17.56
N VAL A 26 -3.16 8.41 -16.48
CA VAL A 26 -3.31 7.84 -15.14
C VAL A 26 -4.76 8.00 -14.67
N LEU A 27 -5.31 6.91 -14.15
CA LEU A 27 -6.61 6.86 -13.49
C LEU A 27 -6.38 6.58 -12.00
N ASP A 28 -7.30 7.04 -11.15
CA ASP A 28 -7.29 6.63 -9.74
C ASP A 28 -7.74 5.15 -9.59
N ASP A 29 -7.39 4.54 -8.45
CA ASP A 29 -7.67 3.12 -8.21
C ASP A 29 -9.17 2.79 -8.29
N PHE A 30 -10.06 3.69 -7.84
CA PHE A 30 -11.50 3.45 -7.93
C PHE A 30 -11.95 3.37 -9.40
N GLU A 31 -11.50 4.29 -10.25
CA GLU A 31 -11.83 4.26 -11.68
C GLU A 31 -11.22 3.04 -12.39
N ILE A 32 -10.00 2.62 -12.03
CA ILE A 32 -9.38 1.39 -12.54
C ILE A 32 -10.24 0.18 -12.17
N PHE A 33 -10.60 0.03 -10.89
CA PHE A 33 -11.40 -1.10 -10.43
C PHE A 33 -12.85 -1.04 -10.90
N ARG A 34 -13.43 0.15 -11.11
CA ARG A 34 -14.74 0.30 -11.74
C ARG A 34 -14.71 -0.25 -13.18
N ARG A 35 -13.75 0.16 -14.01
CA ARG A 35 -13.62 -0.38 -15.38
C ARG A 35 -13.36 -1.88 -15.40
N LEU A 36 -12.55 -2.39 -14.48
CA LEU A 36 -12.35 -3.84 -14.34
C LEU A 36 -13.65 -4.55 -13.97
N SER A 37 -14.43 -3.98 -13.04
CA SER A 37 -15.72 -4.54 -12.63
C SER A 37 -16.76 -4.55 -13.75
N GLU A 38 -16.71 -3.57 -14.66
CA GLU A 38 -17.51 -3.52 -15.89
C GLU A 38 -17.16 -4.69 -16.82
N VAL A 39 -15.86 -4.91 -17.08
CA VAL A 39 -15.38 -6.06 -17.87
C VAL A 39 -15.81 -7.38 -17.24
N CYS A 40 -15.80 -7.47 -15.91
CA CYS A 40 -16.28 -8.65 -15.17
C CYS A 40 -17.81 -8.73 -15.05
N GLY A 41 -18.57 -7.74 -15.56
CA GLY A 41 -20.03 -7.73 -15.51
C GLY A 41 -20.65 -7.52 -14.13
N VAL A 42 -19.91 -6.96 -13.18
CA VAL A 42 -20.30 -6.75 -11.77
C VAL A 42 -20.20 -5.29 -11.32
N GLU A 43 -20.15 -4.33 -12.25
CA GLU A 43 -19.97 -2.91 -11.95
C GLU A 43 -21.02 -2.36 -10.98
N TYR A 44 -22.31 -2.68 -11.16
CA TYR A 44 -23.34 -2.22 -10.24
C TYR A 44 -23.10 -2.73 -8.81
N ALA A 45 -22.66 -3.98 -8.65
CA ALA A 45 -22.36 -4.54 -7.33
C ALA A 45 -21.08 -3.93 -6.71
N PHE A 46 -20.11 -3.53 -7.54
CA PHE A 46 -18.89 -2.85 -7.08
C PHE A 46 -19.14 -1.38 -6.71
N THR A 47 -19.91 -0.67 -7.54
CA THR A 47 -20.16 0.77 -7.39
C THR A 47 -21.38 1.07 -6.54
N GLU A 48 -22.30 0.13 -6.35
CA GLU A 48 -23.63 0.33 -5.76
C GLU A 48 -24.44 1.44 -6.47
N GLY A 49 -24.11 1.77 -7.72
CA GLY A 49 -24.67 2.92 -8.43
C GLY A 49 -24.22 4.29 -7.89
N LYS A 50 -23.24 4.33 -6.98
CA LYS A 50 -22.70 5.53 -6.34
C LYS A 50 -21.52 6.09 -7.12
N THR A 51 -21.39 7.42 -7.09
CA THR A 51 -20.19 8.12 -7.54
C THR A 51 -19.13 8.14 -6.43
N GLN A 52 -17.88 8.48 -6.76
CA GLN A 52 -16.83 8.71 -5.75
C GLN A 52 -17.25 9.73 -4.70
N MET A 53 -17.97 10.79 -5.08
CA MET A 53 -18.41 11.83 -4.15
C MET A 53 -19.47 11.34 -3.18
N ASP A 54 -20.31 10.39 -3.59
CA ASP A 54 -21.32 9.80 -2.71
C ASP A 54 -20.63 9.01 -1.59
N TYR A 55 -19.60 8.22 -1.92
CA TYR A 55 -18.77 7.55 -0.91
C TYR A 55 -18.07 8.53 0.05
N VAL A 56 -17.57 9.65 -0.47
CA VAL A 56 -16.95 10.70 0.36
C VAL A 56 -17.96 11.32 1.33
N LYS A 57 -19.20 11.57 0.89
CA LYS A 57 -20.28 12.07 1.74
C LYS A 57 -20.69 11.05 2.81
N GLU A 58 -20.86 9.79 2.42
CA GLU A 58 -21.17 8.68 3.34
C GLU A 58 -20.06 8.51 4.39
N ALA A 59 -18.79 8.56 3.98
CA ALA A 59 -17.66 8.46 4.90
C ALA A 59 -17.62 9.63 5.90
N PHE A 60 -17.93 10.85 5.46
CA PHE A 60 -18.02 12.00 6.37
C PHE A 60 -19.18 11.86 7.36
N ALA A 61 -20.36 11.44 6.88
CA ALA A 61 -21.52 11.17 7.72
C ALA A 61 -21.26 10.04 8.72
N ALA A 62 -20.48 9.01 8.36
CA ALA A 62 -20.10 7.93 9.27
C ALA A 62 -18.96 8.30 10.24
N SER A 63 -18.36 9.49 10.12
CA SER A 63 -17.21 9.88 10.92
C SER A 63 -17.60 10.49 12.27
N SER A 64 -16.67 10.53 13.23
CA SER A 64 -16.88 11.27 14.50
C SER A 64 -16.91 12.80 14.34
N ALA A 65 -16.74 13.31 13.12
CA ALA A 65 -16.96 14.71 12.79
C ALA A 65 -18.40 14.99 12.33
N GLU A 66 -19.25 13.95 12.19
CA GLU A 66 -20.67 14.12 11.89
C GLU A 66 -21.32 15.06 12.91
N GLY A 67 -22.10 16.02 12.42
CA GLY A 67 -22.76 17.04 13.25
C GLY A 67 -21.87 18.20 13.70
N SER A 68 -20.56 18.19 13.41
CA SER A 68 -19.71 19.38 13.63
C SER A 68 -20.02 20.50 12.63
N MET A 69 -20.39 20.15 11.39
CA MET A 69 -20.84 21.03 10.33
C MET A 69 -21.50 20.24 9.18
N PRO A 70 -22.30 20.89 8.31
CA PRO A 70 -22.78 20.29 7.06
C PRO A 70 -21.63 19.89 6.13
N PHE A 71 -21.87 18.90 5.25
CA PHE A 71 -20.85 18.39 4.34
C PHE A 71 -20.31 19.48 3.40
N GLU A 72 -21.18 20.32 2.87
CA GLU A 72 -20.82 21.40 1.94
C GLU A 72 -19.87 22.40 2.61
N GLU A 73 -20.14 22.75 3.87
CA GLU A 73 -19.27 23.62 4.68
C GLU A 73 -17.92 22.95 4.96
N PHE A 74 -17.92 21.67 5.33
CA PHE A 74 -16.69 20.88 5.51
C PHE A 74 -15.85 20.84 4.22
N TRP A 75 -16.49 20.57 3.08
CA TRP A 75 -15.81 20.42 1.79
C TRP A 75 -15.21 21.75 1.31
N GLU A 76 -15.89 22.86 1.56
CA GLU A 76 -15.39 24.21 1.27
C GLU A 76 -14.20 24.58 2.17
N LYS A 77 -14.34 24.41 3.49
CA LYS A 77 -13.29 24.74 4.48
C LYS A 77 -12.10 23.80 4.42
N GLY A 78 -12.31 22.57 3.97
CA GLY A 78 -11.29 21.53 3.87
C GLY A 78 -10.96 20.80 5.16
N MET A 79 -11.64 21.12 6.27
CA MET A 79 -11.38 20.49 7.57
C MET A 79 -12.59 20.63 8.51
N ALA A 80 -12.95 19.54 9.19
CA ALA A 80 -13.93 19.52 10.27
C ALA A 80 -13.25 19.11 11.59
N PRO A 81 -13.44 19.85 12.70
CA PRO A 81 -12.87 19.48 13.99
C PRO A 81 -13.64 18.35 14.66
N ILE A 82 -12.93 17.47 15.38
CA ILE A 82 -13.50 16.46 16.27
C ILE A 82 -13.27 16.92 17.72
N LYS A 83 -14.34 16.96 18.52
CA LYS A 83 -14.25 17.39 19.92
C LYS A 83 -13.58 16.30 20.77
N VAL A 84 -12.35 16.57 21.21
CA VAL A 84 -11.63 15.68 22.14
C VAL A 84 -12.02 16.03 23.60
N PRO A 85 -12.59 15.08 24.37
CA PRO A 85 -12.92 15.30 25.78
C PRO A 85 -11.66 15.61 26.61
N LYS A 86 -11.75 16.54 27.57
CA LYS A 86 -10.62 16.86 28.46
C LYS A 86 -10.11 15.64 29.23
N GLU A 87 -11.01 14.71 29.57
CA GLU A 87 -10.66 13.47 30.28
C GLU A 87 -9.78 12.54 29.46
N ALA A 88 -9.87 12.56 28.13
CA ALA A 88 -9.00 11.75 27.26
C ALA A 88 -7.51 12.10 27.46
N ARG A 89 -7.20 13.34 27.86
CA ARG A 89 -5.83 13.81 28.14
C ARG A 89 -5.25 13.30 29.45
N LYS A 90 -6.08 12.69 30.32
CA LYS A 90 -5.64 12.15 31.62
C LYS A 90 -5.40 10.64 31.58
N TRP A 91 -5.57 10.00 30.42
CA TRP A 91 -5.40 8.56 30.32
C TRP A 91 -3.95 8.15 30.56
N VAL A 92 -3.75 7.18 31.46
CA VAL A 92 -2.44 6.63 31.80
C VAL A 92 -2.46 5.14 31.49
N ARG A 93 -1.60 4.72 30.55
CA ARG A 93 -1.52 3.31 30.13
C ARG A 93 -1.29 2.38 31.33
N HIS A 94 -2.12 1.36 31.46
CA HIS A 94 -2.09 0.34 32.53
C HIS A 94 -2.39 0.83 33.96
N ALA A 95 -2.88 2.05 34.17
CA ALA A 95 -3.22 2.54 35.52
C ALA A 95 -4.31 1.70 36.22
N ASP A 96 -5.35 1.28 35.49
CA ASP A 96 -6.45 0.48 36.04
C ASP A 96 -6.01 -0.94 36.45
N TYR A 97 -5.15 -1.58 35.64
CA TYR A 97 -4.53 -2.87 36.00
C TYR A 97 -3.69 -2.73 37.27
N ARG A 98 -2.88 -1.67 37.37
CA ARG A 98 -2.09 -1.38 38.59
C ARG A 98 -2.99 -1.17 39.82
N LYS A 99 -4.11 -0.46 39.66
CA LYS A 99 -5.05 -0.15 40.76
C LYS A 99 -5.78 -1.39 41.26
N ASN A 100 -6.25 -2.25 40.36
CA ASN A 100 -6.93 -3.49 40.72
C ASN A 100 -6.77 -4.56 39.62
N PRO A 101 -5.74 -5.42 39.71
CA PRO A 101 -5.45 -6.41 38.67
C PRO A 101 -6.45 -7.57 38.63
N LYS A 102 -7.22 -7.80 39.71
CA LYS A 102 -8.30 -8.82 39.69
C LYS A 102 -9.50 -8.33 38.89
N LYS A 103 -9.85 -7.04 39.02
CA LYS A 103 -10.96 -6.43 38.29
C LYS A 103 -10.58 -6.10 36.84
N ASN A 104 -9.36 -5.62 36.62
CA ASN A 104 -8.87 -5.16 35.32
C ASN A 104 -7.75 -6.08 34.81
N ALA A 105 -7.99 -7.39 34.84
CA ALA A 105 -7.00 -8.40 34.46
C ALA A 105 -6.54 -8.23 33.01
N LEU A 106 -5.29 -8.57 32.73
CA LEU A 106 -4.78 -8.62 31.35
C LEU A 106 -5.41 -9.78 30.58
N HIS A 107 -5.46 -9.70 29.26
CA HIS A 107 -5.97 -10.76 28.39
C HIS A 107 -4.94 -11.90 28.20
N THR A 108 -4.38 -12.39 29.30
CA THR A 108 -3.48 -13.56 29.36
C THR A 108 -4.16 -14.69 30.13
N PRO A 109 -3.75 -15.97 29.97
CA PRO A 109 -4.32 -17.08 30.72
C PRO A 109 -4.35 -16.88 32.25
N THR A 110 -3.34 -16.21 32.80
CA THR A 110 -3.25 -15.92 34.24
C THR A 110 -3.88 -14.59 34.66
N GLY A 111 -4.30 -13.75 33.72
CA GLY A 111 -4.72 -12.37 33.98
C GLY A 111 -3.58 -11.42 34.35
N LYS A 112 -2.32 -11.86 34.26
CA LYS A 112 -1.11 -11.14 34.70
C LYS A 112 -0.07 -11.05 33.57
N ILE A 113 1.04 -10.35 33.85
CA ILE A 113 2.24 -10.41 33.00
C ILE A 113 2.90 -11.78 33.21
N GLU A 114 3.05 -12.55 32.14
CA GLU A 114 3.59 -13.91 32.18
C GLU A 114 5.08 -13.89 31.83
N MET A 115 5.95 -13.98 32.85
CA MET A 115 7.40 -14.14 32.63
C MET A 115 7.76 -15.52 32.04
N TYR A 116 6.90 -16.51 32.30
CA TYR A 116 6.92 -17.83 31.71
C TYR A 116 5.54 -18.11 31.09
N SER A 117 5.49 -18.40 29.79
CA SER A 117 4.26 -18.70 29.06
C SER A 117 4.08 -20.21 28.90
N ALA A 118 3.16 -20.78 29.69
CA ALA A 118 2.78 -22.18 29.55
C ALA A 118 2.16 -22.49 28.18
N SER A 119 1.52 -21.50 27.54
CA SER A 119 0.99 -21.64 26.18
C SER A 119 2.10 -21.85 25.16
N ILE A 120 3.20 -21.09 25.25
CA ILE A 120 4.39 -21.28 24.39
C ILE A 120 5.07 -22.61 24.71
N ASP A 121 5.22 -22.97 25.98
CA ASP A 121 5.87 -24.23 26.36
C ASP A 121 5.18 -25.45 25.73
N LYS A 122 3.85 -25.45 25.64
CA LYS A 122 3.07 -26.52 25.00
C LYS A 122 3.30 -26.64 23.50
N MET A 123 3.73 -25.59 22.82
CA MET A 123 4.00 -25.62 21.38
C MET A 123 5.28 -26.38 21.03
N LYS A 124 6.18 -26.58 22.02
CA LYS A 124 7.44 -27.33 21.87
C LYS A 124 8.29 -26.85 20.67
N LEU A 125 8.32 -25.54 20.47
CA LEU A 125 9.11 -24.87 19.43
C LEU A 125 10.57 -24.73 19.88
N PRO A 126 11.56 -25.31 19.16
CA PRO A 126 12.96 -25.30 19.60
C PRO A 126 13.59 -23.90 19.69
N ASP A 127 13.12 -22.95 18.87
CA ASP A 127 13.63 -21.59 18.74
C ASP A 127 12.78 -20.54 19.47
N MET A 128 11.78 -20.97 20.23
CA MET A 128 10.89 -20.09 20.99
C MET A 128 10.68 -20.62 22.42
N PRO A 129 11.67 -20.42 23.32
CA PRO A 129 11.55 -20.83 24.71
C PRO A 129 10.39 -20.10 25.40
N PRO A 130 9.73 -20.72 26.40
CA PRO A 130 8.57 -20.14 27.07
C PRO A 130 8.88 -18.93 27.94
N MET A 131 10.15 -18.55 28.05
CA MET A 131 10.61 -17.36 28.76
C MET A 131 11.74 -16.69 27.98
N PRO A 132 11.95 -15.37 28.14
CA PRO A 132 13.05 -14.67 27.47
C PRO A 132 14.40 -15.34 27.75
N LYS A 133 15.09 -15.71 26.67
CA LYS A 133 16.39 -16.37 26.71
C LYS A 133 17.24 -15.85 25.56
N PHE A 134 18.53 -15.67 25.81
CA PHE A 134 19.47 -15.42 24.73
C PHE A 134 19.62 -16.68 23.86
N LEU A 135 19.33 -16.53 22.57
CA LEU A 135 19.63 -17.50 21.54
C LEU A 135 20.55 -16.81 20.53
N GLU A 136 21.55 -17.51 20.03
CA GLU A 136 22.41 -16.94 19.00
C GLU A 136 21.59 -16.59 17.74
N PRO A 137 21.66 -15.34 17.25
CA PRO A 137 21.02 -14.97 16.01
C PRO A 137 21.66 -15.71 14.85
N GLY A 138 20.88 -16.07 13.85
CA GLY A 138 21.45 -16.85 12.76
C GLY A 138 22.43 -16.07 11.85
N GLU A 139 22.45 -14.74 11.87
CA GLU A 139 23.58 -13.94 11.32
C GLU A 139 23.89 -12.75 12.25
N TYR A 140 25.13 -12.57 12.65
CA TYR A 140 25.60 -11.39 13.40
C TYR A 140 27.13 -11.32 13.35
N LEU A 141 27.71 -10.24 13.88
CA LEU A 141 29.18 -10.06 13.90
C LEU A 141 29.95 -11.26 14.45
N GLY A 142 29.45 -11.94 15.48
CA GLY A 142 30.16 -13.05 16.12
C GLY A 142 30.17 -14.35 15.33
N ASN A 143 29.32 -14.51 14.31
CA ASN A 143 29.33 -15.68 13.42
C ASN A 143 29.59 -15.34 11.94
N GLY A 144 29.95 -14.09 11.64
CA GLY A 144 30.34 -13.66 10.29
C GLY A 144 31.68 -14.24 9.84
N LYS A 145 31.85 -14.43 8.53
CA LYS A 145 33.15 -14.80 7.93
C LYS A 145 34.15 -13.67 8.19
N LYS A 146 35.45 -14.01 8.29
CA LYS A 146 36.52 -13.03 8.53
C LYS A 146 36.44 -11.87 7.53
N GLY A 147 36.40 -10.64 8.04
CA GLY A 147 36.35 -9.41 7.24
C GLY A 147 34.94 -8.99 6.77
N GLN A 148 33.90 -9.77 7.07
CA GLN A 148 32.52 -9.33 6.89
C GLN A 148 32.13 -8.25 7.92
N LEU A 149 31.16 -7.45 7.52
CA LEU A 149 30.57 -6.37 8.26
C LEU A 149 29.10 -6.68 8.52
N HIS A 150 28.56 -6.24 9.65
CA HIS A 150 27.12 -6.28 9.91
C HIS A 150 26.45 -5.16 9.14
N VAL A 151 25.43 -5.51 8.37
CA VAL A 151 24.64 -4.55 7.59
C VAL A 151 23.38 -4.21 8.37
N VAL A 152 23.23 -2.95 8.75
CA VAL A 152 21.95 -2.43 9.26
C VAL A 152 21.22 -1.68 8.15
N SER A 153 19.93 -1.94 8.03
CA SER A 153 19.07 -1.33 7.00
C SER A 153 17.86 -0.62 7.60
N PRO A 154 18.07 0.46 8.36
CA PRO A 154 16.96 1.19 8.97
C PRO A 154 16.16 1.96 7.92
N HIS A 155 15.00 2.47 8.34
CA HIS A 155 14.15 3.30 7.49
C HIS A 155 14.88 4.58 7.06
N PRO A 156 14.64 5.06 5.84
CA PRO A 156 15.32 6.23 5.30
C PRO A 156 14.89 7.53 5.98
N TYR A 157 15.85 8.44 6.17
CA TYR A 157 15.59 9.76 6.77
C TYR A 157 14.81 10.70 5.83
N TYR A 158 15.12 10.67 4.53
CA TYR A 158 14.56 11.60 3.54
C TYR A 158 13.35 11.04 2.77
N ARG A 159 12.91 9.82 3.07
CA ARG A 159 11.88 9.13 2.28
C ARG A 159 10.88 8.45 3.20
N LEU A 160 9.74 8.06 2.63
CA LEU A 160 8.85 7.08 3.23
C LEU A 160 9.06 5.77 2.48
N HIS A 161 9.91 4.89 3.02
CA HIS A 161 10.34 3.67 2.33
C HIS A 161 10.90 3.99 0.93
N SER A 162 10.30 3.42 -0.12
CA SER A 162 10.64 3.69 -1.52
C SER A 162 9.96 4.92 -2.12
N GLN A 163 8.93 5.46 -1.47
CA GLN A 163 8.26 6.67 -1.92
C GLN A 163 9.23 7.85 -1.84
N MET A 164 9.19 8.73 -2.83
CA MET A 164 10.12 9.85 -3.03
C MET A 164 11.55 9.46 -3.45
N ASN A 165 11.87 8.19 -3.70
CA ASN A 165 13.21 7.84 -4.22
C ASN A 165 13.44 8.37 -5.65
N ASN A 166 12.37 8.45 -6.45
CA ASN A 166 12.36 9.04 -7.78
C ASN A 166 12.43 10.58 -7.78
N ALA A 167 12.17 11.24 -6.64
CA ALA A 167 12.21 12.71 -6.54
C ALA A 167 13.65 13.23 -6.62
N GLU A 168 14.08 13.63 -7.81
CA GLU A 168 15.47 14.03 -8.09
C GLU A 168 16.01 15.13 -7.15
N PRO A 169 15.28 16.24 -6.86
CA PRO A 169 15.79 17.28 -5.96
C PRO A 169 16.08 16.77 -4.54
N LEU A 170 15.30 15.80 -4.06
CA LEU A 170 15.51 15.18 -2.76
C LEU A 170 16.68 14.20 -2.79
N ARG A 171 16.77 13.38 -3.86
CA ARG A 171 17.85 12.41 -4.07
C ARG A 171 19.23 13.08 -4.14
N LYS A 172 19.35 14.23 -4.82
CA LYS A 172 20.59 15.01 -4.91
C LYS A 172 21.17 15.43 -3.55
N ARG A 173 20.36 15.46 -2.48
CA ARG A 173 20.82 15.82 -1.12
C ARG A 173 21.65 14.73 -0.44
N TYR A 174 21.44 13.46 -0.80
CA TYR A 174 22.05 12.35 -0.08
C TYR A 174 22.80 11.37 -0.96
N ALA A 175 22.43 11.20 -2.23
CA ALA A 175 23.05 10.22 -3.12
C ALA A 175 24.54 10.52 -3.35
N VAL A 176 25.32 9.47 -3.54
CA VAL A 176 26.74 9.55 -3.86
C VAL A 176 26.93 8.94 -5.24
N GLN A 177 27.42 9.74 -6.19
CA GLN A 177 27.51 9.36 -7.61
C GLN A 177 26.20 8.74 -8.16
N THR A 178 25.05 9.33 -7.80
CA THR A 178 23.67 8.90 -8.13
C THR A 178 23.14 7.64 -7.43
N ARG A 179 23.93 6.92 -6.64
CA ARG A 179 23.49 5.72 -5.88
C ARG A 179 23.20 6.00 -4.41
N GLU A 180 22.52 5.08 -3.75
CA GLU A 180 22.26 5.13 -2.31
C GLU A 180 23.59 5.18 -1.52
N PRO A 181 23.68 6.00 -0.45
CA PRO A 181 24.88 6.09 0.37
C PRO A 181 24.98 4.92 1.36
N LEU A 182 26.15 4.30 1.41
CA LEU A 182 26.56 3.34 2.44
C LEU A 182 27.41 4.05 3.48
N THR A 183 26.88 4.20 4.70
CA THR A 183 27.64 4.74 5.82
C THR A 183 28.63 3.69 6.33
N ILE A 184 29.92 4.04 6.35
CA ILE A 184 31.03 3.19 6.77
C ILE A 184 31.86 3.89 7.86
N SER A 185 32.37 3.11 8.82
CA SER A 185 33.24 3.65 9.86
C SER A 185 34.56 4.17 9.27
N THR A 186 35.17 5.18 9.90
CA THR A 186 36.48 5.69 9.47
C THR A 186 37.57 4.60 9.47
N GLN A 187 37.52 3.66 10.41
CA GLN A 187 38.47 2.56 10.53
C GLN A 187 38.29 1.54 9.41
N ASP A 188 37.06 1.04 9.19
CA ASP A 188 36.80 0.04 8.15
C ASP A 188 37.10 0.58 6.75
N ALA A 189 36.87 1.88 6.54
CA ALA A 189 37.20 2.57 5.30
C ALA A 189 38.72 2.63 5.08
N ALA A 190 39.48 3.03 6.10
CA ALA A 190 40.93 3.10 6.04
C ALA A 190 41.58 1.72 5.78
N GLU A 191 41.14 0.68 6.48
CA GLU A 191 41.62 -0.70 6.31
C GLU A 191 41.39 -1.24 4.89
N ARG A 192 40.39 -0.71 4.17
CA ARG A 192 40.00 -1.13 2.82
C ARG A 192 40.42 -0.15 1.73
N GLY A 193 41.14 0.93 2.07
CA GLY A 193 41.53 1.97 1.11
C GLY A 193 40.35 2.71 0.46
N ILE A 194 39.22 2.80 1.17
CA ILE A 194 37.99 3.47 0.73
C ILE A 194 38.00 4.91 1.23
N LYS A 195 37.71 5.86 0.34
CA LYS A 195 37.53 7.28 0.67
C LYS A 195 36.06 7.66 0.59
N ASP A 196 35.70 8.76 1.26
CA ASP A 196 34.36 9.34 1.10
C ASP A 196 34.09 9.67 -0.38
N GLY A 197 32.90 9.32 -0.87
CA GLY A 197 32.53 9.52 -2.27
C GLY A 197 32.94 8.40 -3.24
N ASP A 198 33.79 7.45 -2.83
CA ASP A 198 34.14 6.29 -3.65
C ASP A 198 32.91 5.41 -3.91
N LEU A 199 32.89 4.71 -5.05
CA LEU A 199 31.97 3.59 -5.24
C LEU A 199 32.52 2.35 -4.54
N VAL A 200 31.63 1.60 -3.92
CA VAL A 200 31.93 0.35 -3.22
C VAL A 200 30.93 -0.72 -3.61
N GLU A 201 31.39 -1.97 -3.55
CA GLU A 201 30.55 -3.14 -3.74
C GLU A 201 30.33 -3.83 -2.40
N LEU A 202 29.07 -3.88 -1.95
CA LEU A 202 28.63 -4.60 -0.75
C LEU A 202 27.93 -5.88 -1.19
N TYR A 203 28.43 -7.04 -0.76
CA TYR A 203 28.00 -8.33 -1.31
C TYR A 203 28.06 -9.47 -0.31
N ASN A 204 27.27 -10.51 -0.57
CA ASN A 204 27.33 -11.81 0.09
C ASN A 204 26.87 -12.91 -0.87
N ASP A 205 26.67 -14.13 -0.37
CA ASP A 205 26.29 -15.29 -1.17
C ASP A 205 24.90 -15.15 -1.81
N ARG A 206 24.08 -14.16 -1.42
CA ARG A 206 22.72 -13.91 -1.93
C ARG A 206 22.67 -12.84 -3.02
N GLY A 207 23.55 -11.85 -2.97
CA GLY A 207 23.52 -10.74 -3.91
C GLY A 207 24.65 -9.73 -3.71
N SER A 208 24.62 -8.67 -4.52
CA SER A 208 25.61 -7.60 -4.51
C SER A 208 25.00 -6.25 -4.88
N LEU A 209 25.50 -5.17 -4.29
CA LEU A 209 25.09 -3.80 -4.51
C LEU A 209 26.30 -2.94 -4.90
N VAL A 210 26.13 -2.04 -5.86
CA VAL A 210 27.07 -0.93 -6.13
C VAL A 210 26.48 0.35 -5.54
N VAL A 211 27.17 0.90 -4.54
CA VAL A 211 26.69 2.02 -3.72
C VAL A 211 27.82 3.01 -3.47
N GLY A 212 27.50 4.22 -3.03
CA GLY A 212 28.52 5.23 -2.76
C GLY A 212 28.89 5.27 -1.28
N ALA A 213 30.19 5.28 -0.97
CA ALA A 213 30.69 5.33 0.39
C ALA A 213 30.46 6.70 1.02
N ARG A 214 29.92 6.70 2.24
CA ARG A 214 29.85 7.84 3.14
C ARG A 214 30.63 7.53 4.41
N VAL A 215 31.86 8.02 4.50
CA VAL A 215 32.76 7.73 5.62
C VAL A 215 32.37 8.58 6.83
N SER A 216 32.19 7.93 7.98
CA SER A 216 31.70 8.58 9.19
C SER A 216 32.30 7.99 10.46
N ASN A 217 32.54 8.83 11.46
CA ASN A 217 32.90 8.39 12.82
C ASN A 217 31.66 8.16 13.72
N LYS A 218 30.44 8.22 13.16
CA LYS A 218 29.17 8.03 13.89
C LYS A 218 28.62 6.60 13.81
N ILE A 219 29.37 5.68 13.22
CA ILE A 219 29.05 4.26 13.15
C ILE A 219 30.24 3.46 13.66
N MET A 220 29.97 2.43 14.45
CA MET A 220 31.03 1.62 15.06
C MET A 220 31.78 0.79 14.02
N PRO A 221 33.08 0.50 14.22
CA PRO A 221 33.82 -0.45 13.38
C PRO A 221 33.14 -1.81 13.30
N GLY A 222 33.24 -2.47 12.14
CA GLY A 222 32.57 -3.73 11.85
C GLY A 222 31.12 -3.58 11.37
N VAL A 223 30.53 -2.38 11.38
CA VAL A 223 29.12 -2.16 11.02
C VAL A 223 29.01 -1.14 9.89
N VAL A 224 28.14 -1.43 8.92
CA VAL A 224 27.77 -0.51 7.84
C VAL A 224 26.26 -0.29 7.83
N SER A 225 25.85 0.91 7.43
CA SER A 225 24.44 1.29 7.36
C SER A 225 24.06 1.74 5.97
N ILE A 226 23.01 1.14 5.41
CA ILE A 226 22.40 1.55 4.13
C ILE A 226 20.89 1.50 4.30
N TYR A 227 20.21 2.61 4.03
CA TYR A 227 18.77 2.69 4.25
C TYR A 227 17.98 1.82 3.27
N GLU A 228 16.87 1.27 3.75
CA GLU A 228 15.93 0.55 2.89
C GLU A 228 15.21 1.49 1.90
N GLY A 229 14.51 0.87 0.94
CA GLY A 229 13.60 1.58 0.03
C GLY A 229 14.22 2.02 -1.29
N ALA A 230 15.52 1.77 -1.52
CA ALA A 230 16.13 2.08 -2.80
C ALA A 230 15.50 1.26 -3.95
N TRP A 231 15.15 1.92 -5.06
CA TRP A 231 14.56 1.27 -6.22
C TRP A 231 15.57 0.33 -6.88
N PRO A 232 15.22 -0.92 -7.21
CA PRO A 232 16.18 -1.85 -7.79
C PRO A 232 16.50 -1.49 -9.25
N GLN A 233 17.77 -1.56 -9.62
CA GLN A 233 18.22 -1.56 -11.01
C GLN A 233 19.48 -2.41 -11.12
N LEU A 234 19.52 -3.37 -12.05
CA LEU A 234 20.67 -4.25 -12.24
C LEU A 234 21.65 -3.66 -13.26
N ASP A 235 22.94 -3.61 -12.93
CA ASP A 235 23.99 -3.31 -13.90
C ASP A 235 24.26 -4.47 -14.86
N SER A 236 25.16 -4.23 -15.83
CA SER A 236 25.61 -5.22 -16.81
C SER A 236 26.20 -6.51 -16.20
N LYS A 237 26.55 -6.50 -14.92
CA LYS A 237 27.11 -7.64 -14.17
C LYS A 237 26.10 -8.30 -13.24
N GLY A 238 24.84 -7.85 -13.24
CA GLY A 238 23.78 -8.37 -12.39
C GLY A 238 23.81 -7.87 -10.93
N ARG A 239 24.62 -6.84 -10.62
CA ARG A 239 24.63 -6.21 -9.28
C ARG A 239 23.55 -5.15 -9.20
N CYS A 240 22.96 -4.94 -8.03
CA CYS A 240 22.05 -3.82 -7.82
C CYS A 240 22.82 -2.49 -7.83
N ASN A 241 22.68 -1.71 -8.89
CA ASN A 241 23.38 -0.45 -9.14
C ASN A 241 22.61 0.80 -8.65
N ASN A 242 21.81 0.63 -7.60
CA ASN A 242 21.17 1.75 -6.90
C ASN A 242 21.22 1.60 -5.39
N GLY A 243 21.36 0.37 -4.85
CA GLY A 243 21.48 0.12 -3.42
C GLY A 243 20.25 -0.49 -2.74
N GLN A 244 19.44 -1.29 -3.45
CA GLN A 244 18.35 -2.05 -2.82
C GLN A 244 18.93 -3.13 -1.89
N VAL A 245 19.12 -2.77 -0.62
CA VAL A 245 19.79 -3.61 0.39
C VAL A 245 19.15 -4.98 0.58
N ASN A 246 17.86 -5.13 0.28
CA ASN A 246 17.17 -6.41 0.38
C ASN A 246 17.63 -7.48 -0.63
N PHE A 247 18.54 -7.16 -1.55
CA PHE A 247 19.29 -8.18 -2.31
C PHE A 247 20.26 -8.97 -1.42
N LEU A 248 20.63 -8.43 -0.26
CA LEU A 248 21.57 -9.04 0.69
C LEU A 248 20.88 -9.70 1.88
N THR A 249 19.62 -9.36 2.18
CA THR A 249 18.96 -9.76 3.41
C THR A 249 18.41 -11.19 3.31
N SER A 250 18.25 -11.84 4.47
CA SER A 250 17.76 -13.21 4.55
C SER A 250 16.23 -13.26 4.54
N SER A 251 15.66 -14.26 3.86
CA SER A 251 14.22 -14.59 3.93
C SER A 251 13.88 -15.58 5.05
N ARG A 252 14.83 -15.86 5.96
CA ARG A 252 14.58 -16.72 7.12
C ARG A 252 13.50 -16.12 8.02
N GLY A 253 12.55 -16.93 8.45
CA GLY A 253 11.56 -16.53 9.46
C GLY A 253 12.23 -16.31 10.82
N ALA A 254 11.72 -15.34 11.60
CA ALA A 254 12.29 -14.99 12.89
C ALA A 254 12.25 -16.13 13.92
N SER A 255 11.22 -16.98 13.86
CA SER A 255 11.07 -18.18 14.68
C SER A 255 9.98 -19.08 14.12
N GLY A 256 9.90 -20.32 14.62
CA GLY A 256 8.77 -21.24 14.45
C GLY A 256 7.42 -20.62 14.80
N LEU A 257 7.39 -19.64 15.72
CA LEU A 257 6.16 -18.97 16.18
C LEU A 257 5.71 -17.86 15.23
N SER A 258 6.55 -16.86 15.00
CA SER A 258 6.12 -15.61 14.33
C SER A 258 6.27 -15.65 12.81
N GLN A 259 7.24 -16.43 12.29
CA GLN A 259 7.59 -16.45 10.87
C GLN A 259 7.81 -15.05 10.25
N ALA A 260 8.13 -14.05 11.08
CA ALA A 260 8.29 -12.66 10.66
C ALA A 260 9.65 -12.41 9.99
N THR A 261 9.79 -11.26 9.32
CA THR A 261 11.05 -10.85 8.66
C THR A 261 12.21 -10.65 9.63
N THR A 262 13.42 -10.96 9.19
CA THR A 262 14.68 -10.72 9.92
C THR A 262 15.68 -9.87 9.13
N ALA A 263 15.20 -8.89 8.35
CA ALA A 263 16.04 -8.15 7.39
C ALA A 263 17.32 -7.52 8.00
N ASN A 264 17.28 -7.04 9.25
CA ASN A 264 18.45 -6.42 9.91
C ASN A 264 19.45 -7.43 10.51
N THR A 265 19.25 -8.72 10.25
CA THR A 265 20.18 -9.82 10.53
C THR A 265 20.89 -10.17 9.22
N CYS A 266 21.94 -9.42 8.88
CA CYS A 266 22.62 -9.52 7.58
C CYS A 266 24.12 -9.29 7.70
N MET A 267 24.91 -10.25 7.21
CA MET A 267 26.37 -10.12 7.07
C MET A 267 26.77 -9.96 5.60
N ALA A 268 27.73 -9.07 5.33
CA ALA A 268 28.24 -8.84 3.97
C ALA A 268 29.72 -8.45 3.96
N SER A 269 30.39 -8.74 2.86
CA SER A 269 31.73 -8.28 2.55
C SER A 269 31.68 -6.97 1.78
N LEU A 270 32.73 -6.17 1.90
CA LEU A 270 32.84 -4.86 1.24
C LEU A 270 34.18 -4.71 0.53
N ARG A 271 34.16 -4.19 -0.69
CA ARG A 271 35.36 -3.82 -1.45
C ARG A 271 35.15 -2.51 -2.21
N LYS A 272 36.24 -1.85 -2.59
CA LYS A 272 36.18 -0.72 -3.54
C LYS A 272 35.67 -1.22 -4.91
N CYS A 273 34.77 -0.47 -5.52
CA CYS A 273 34.21 -0.79 -6.83
C CYS A 273 34.85 0.12 -7.89
N THR A 274 35.64 -0.47 -8.79
CA THR A 274 36.37 0.25 -9.85
C THR A 274 35.80 0.00 -11.24
N ASP A 275 34.77 -0.84 -11.35
CA ASP A 275 34.23 -1.34 -12.60
C ASP A 275 32.70 -1.18 -12.66
N ALA A 276 32.14 -0.16 -12.00
CA ALA A 276 30.72 0.16 -12.09
C ALA A 276 30.34 0.58 -13.52
N ASP A 277 29.12 0.27 -13.95
CA ASP A 277 28.60 0.77 -15.21
C ASP A 277 28.67 2.31 -15.26
N ALA A 278 29.10 2.82 -16.43
CA ALA A 278 29.15 4.25 -16.69
C ALA A 278 27.74 4.85 -16.70
N GLY A 279 27.64 6.13 -16.32
CA GLY A 279 26.38 6.89 -16.40
C GLY A 279 25.48 6.84 -15.17
N GLY A 280 25.85 6.11 -14.11
CA GLY A 280 25.08 6.12 -12.87
C GLY A 280 24.07 4.98 -12.76
N THR A 281 23.14 5.13 -11.82
CA THR A 281 21.94 4.27 -11.75
C THR A 281 20.95 4.63 -12.85
N LYS A 282 20.31 3.62 -13.43
CA LYS A 282 19.19 3.78 -14.38
C LYS A 282 17.82 3.54 -13.75
N ALA A 283 17.76 3.42 -12.42
CA ALA A 283 16.53 3.09 -11.70
C ALA A 283 15.39 4.11 -11.91
N PHE A 284 15.71 5.30 -12.40
CA PHE A 284 14.77 6.42 -12.57
C PHE A 284 14.57 6.82 -14.02
N ASP A 285 15.20 6.09 -14.95
CA ASP A 285 15.00 6.29 -16.37
C ASP A 285 13.62 5.71 -16.74
N PRO A 286 12.81 6.41 -17.54
CA PRO A 286 11.56 5.86 -18.04
C PRO A 286 11.83 4.54 -18.79
N PRO A 287 11.00 3.49 -18.58
CA PRO A 287 11.15 2.27 -19.35
C PRO A 287 10.85 2.54 -20.83
N GLN A 288 11.42 1.70 -21.70
CA GLN A 288 11.02 1.72 -23.10
C GLN A 288 9.59 1.18 -23.24
N ILE A 289 8.68 2.00 -23.73
CA ILE A 289 7.29 1.61 -23.95
C ILE A 289 7.20 0.87 -25.28
N VAL A 290 6.96 -0.44 -25.22
CA VAL A 290 6.71 -1.28 -26.39
C VAL A 290 5.20 -1.41 -26.61
N VAL A 291 4.64 -0.68 -27.57
CA VAL A 291 3.21 -0.75 -27.91
C VAL A 291 2.95 -1.99 -28.75
N LYS A 292 2.48 -3.08 -28.12
CA LYS A 292 1.95 -4.25 -28.84
C LYS A 292 0.47 -4.03 -29.13
N LYS A 293 0.11 -3.91 -30.41
CA LYS A 293 -1.29 -3.72 -30.85
C LYS A 293 -2.09 -5.03 -30.93
N ASP A 294 -1.40 -6.19 -30.95
CA ASP A 294 -2.01 -7.51 -31.17
C ASP A 294 -2.02 -8.37 -29.91
N ILE A 295 -2.40 -7.81 -28.75
CA ILE A 295 -2.61 -8.60 -27.54
C ILE A 295 -3.94 -9.34 -27.67
N LYS A 296 -3.89 -10.66 -27.88
CA LYS A 296 -5.07 -11.53 -27.84
C LYS A 296 -5.35 -11.93 -26.38
N PHE A 297 -6.55 -11.64 -25.90
CA PHE A 297 -7.01 -12.11 -24.60
C PHE A 297 -7.49 -13.57 -24.71
N ASP A 298 -6.94 -14.44 -23.88
CA ASP A 298 -7.43 -15.82 -23.75
C ASP A 298 -8.58 -15.85 -22.73
N GLU A 299 -9.81 -15.73 -23.22
CA GLU A 299 -11.02 -15.74 -22.39
C GLU A 299 -11.17 -17.00 -21.54
N LYS A 300 -10.63 -18.14 -22.01
CA LYS A 300 -10.67 -19.42 -21.28
C LYS A 300 -9.72 -19.42 -20.09
N PHE A 301 -8.52 -18.85 -20.25
CA PHE A 301 -7.54 -18.73 -19.16
C PHE A 301 -8.12 -17.99 -17.95
N PHE A 302 -8.89 -16.92 -18.20
CA PHE A 302 -9.50 -16.10 -17.14
C PHE A 302 -10.84 -16.63 -16.62
N GLY A 303 -11.38 -17.69 -17.22
CA GLY A 303 -12.65 -18.30 -16.78
C GLY A 303 -13.83 -17.33 -16.82
N LEU A 304 -13.92 -16.50 -17.85
CA LEU A 304 -14.98 -15.48 -18.00
C LEU A 304 -16.41 -16.08 -18.01
N GLU A 305 -16.55 -17.37 -18.31
CA GLU A 305 -17.80 -18.13 -18.15
C GLU A 305 -18.33 -18.06 -16.70
N ARG A 306 -17.45 -18.11 -15.68
CA ARG A 306 -17.82 -17.97 -14.27
C ARG A 306 -18.38 -16.59 -13.96
N ALA A 307 -17.82 -15.54 -14.58
CA ALA A 307 -18.32 -14.18 -14.42
C ALA A 307 -19.74 -14.04 -15.01
N GLN A 308 -19.99 -14.66 -16.16
CA GLN A 308 -21.34 -14.72 -16.74
C GLN A 308 -22.34 -15.44 -15.81
N THR A 309 -21.98 -16.61 -15.26
CA THR A 309 -22.85 -17.33 -14.31
C THR A 309 -23.12 -16.54 -13.02
N LEU A 310 -22.10 -15.85 -12.49
CA LEU A 310 -22.27 -14.99 -11.31
C LEU A 310 -23.17 -13.79 -11.62
N ARG A 311 -23.04 -13.20 -12.81
CA ARG A 311 -23.90 -12.12 -13.29
C ARG A 311 -25.35 -12.57 -13.45
N GLU A 312 -25.58 -13.77 -13.99
CA GLU A 312 -26.92 -14.38 -14.07
C GLU A 312 -27.52 -14.61 -12.68
N LYS A 313 -26.74 -15.13 -11.73
CA LYS A 313 -27.19 -15.30 -10.33
C LYS A 313 -27.50 -13.97 -9.65
N ALA A 314 -26.63 -12.97 -9.77
CA ALA A 314 -26.78 -11.66 -9.13
C ALA A 314 -27.99 -10.88 -9.68
N THR A 315 -28.35 -11.12 -10.94
CA THR A 315 -29.50 -10.49 -11.58
C THR A 315 -30.76 -11.34 -11.53
N ALA A 316 -30.71 -12.60 -11.06
CA ALA A 316 -31.80 -13.56 -11.14
C ALA A 316 -33.13 -13.04 -10.56
N SER A 317 -33.07 -12.31 -9.45
CA SER A 317 -34.21 -11.74 -8.72
C SER A 317 -34.82 -10.48 -9.35
N LEU A 318 -34.14 -9.88 -10.34
CA LEU A 318 -34.61 -8.66 -10.99
C LEU A 318 -35.73 -8.98 -12.01
N SER A 319 -36.69 -8.06 -12.14
CA SER A 319 -37.72 -8.17 -13.17
C SER A 319 -37.11 -8.09 -14.58
N PRO A 320 -37.77 -8.60 -15.64
CA PRO A 320 -37.22 -8.54 -17.00
C PRO A 320 -36.82 -7.12 -17.44
N GLY A 321 -37.66 -6.12 -17.14
CA GLY A 321 -37.37 -4.71 -17.44
C GLY A 321 -36.20 -4.14 -16.64
N GLU A 322 -36.09 -4.53 -15.37
CA GLU A 322 -35.00 -4.12 -14.48
C GLU A 322 -33.65 -4.74 -14.89
N LYS A 323 -33.65 -6.00 -15.32
CA LYS A 323 -32.47 -6.68 -15.90
C LYS A 323 -31.96 -5.91 -17.11
N ILE A 324 -32.83 -5.66 -18.08
CA ILE A 324 -32.46 -4.96 -19.32
C ILE A 324 -31.96 -3.55 -19.00
N PHE A 325 -32.62 -2.84 -18.09
CA PHE A 325 -32.24 -1.50 -17.67
C PHE A 325 -30.80 -1.47 -17.12
N TYR A 326 -30.49 -2.27 -16.10
CA TYR A 326 -29.17 -2.27 -15.47
C TYR A 326 -28.07 -2.96 -16.31
N GLN A 327 -28.44 -3.80 -17.29
CA GLN A 327 -27.46 -4.49 -18.13
C GLN A 327 -27.09 -3.71 -19.39
N ARG A 328 -28.02 -2.94 -19.97
CA ARG A 328 -27.87 -2.34 -21.31
C ARG A 328 -28.11 -0.84 -21.32
N CYS A 329 -28.99 -0.31 -20.47
CA CYS A 329 -29.36 1.10 -20.49
C CYS A 329 -28.48 1.99 -19.62
N THR A 330 -27.73 1.41 -18.67
CA THR A 330 -26.87 2.13 -17.73
C THR A 330 -25.38 2.14 -18.14
N VAL A 331 -25.03 1.42 -19.21
CA VAL A 331 -23.64 1.18 -19.63
C VAL A 331 -22.93 2.45 -20.12
N CYS A 332 -23.65 3.45 -20.64
CA CYS A 332 -23.01 4.62 -21.25
C CYS A 332 -22.75 5.80 -20.28
N HIS A 333 -23.43 5.88 -19.13
CA HIS A 333 -23.31 7.04 -18.20
C HIS A 333 -23.45 6.67 -16.71
N GLY A 334 -23.18 5.41 -16.35
CA GLY A 334 -23.36 4.88 -15.00
C GLY A 334 -24.82 4.55 -14.66
N PRO A 335 -25.05 3.74 -13.60
CA PRO A 335 -26.39 3.34 -13.19
C PRO A 335 -27.18 4.55 -12.70
N ARG A 336 -28.22 4.95 -13.45
CA ARG A 336 -29.16 5.98 -13.00
C ARG A 336 -30.17 5.34 -12.07
N ASP A 337 -30.26 5.82 -10.82
CA ASP A 337 -31.34 5.46 -9.91
C ASP A 337 -32.70 5.80 -10.55
N PRO A 338 -33.60 4.82 -10.76
CA PRO A 338 -34.97 5.07 -11.22
C PRO A 338 -35.70 6.13 -10.39
N GLY A 339 -35.45 6.22 -9.08
CA GLY A 339 -36.04 7.18 -8.15
C GLY A 339 -35.49 8.61 -8.27
N GLY A 340 -34.43 8.82 -9.05
CA GLY A 340 -33.82 10.13 -9.26
C GLY A 340 -34.59 11.05 -10.23
N PHE A 341 -35.49 10.49 -11.05
CA PHE A 341 -36.21 11.21 -12.10
C PHE A 341 -37.72 10.97 -12.02
N ASN A 342 -38.50 12.01 -12.34
CA ASN A 342 -39.95 11.87 -12.48
C ASN A 342 -40.33 11.22 -13.81
N LYS A 343 -41.60 10.80 -13.93
CA LYS A 343 -42.12 10.10 -15.12
C LYS A 343 -41.89 10.87 -16.43
N LYS A 344 -42.07 12.19 -16.41
CA LYS A 344 -41.89 13.04 -17.61
C LYS A 344 -40.42 13.10 -18.04
N GLN A 345 -39.51 13.16 -17.08
CA GLN A 345 -38.06 13.11 -17.34
C GLN A 345 -37.66 11.75 -17.91
N TRP A 346 -38.17 10.65 -17.35
CA TRP A 346 -37.90 9.31 -17.89
C TRP A 346 -38.37 9.15 -19.33
N LEU A 347 -39.58 9.61 -19.67
CA LEU A 347 -40.08 9.59 -21.05
C LEU A 347 -39.16 10.35 -22.04
N GLY A 348 -38.54 11.45 -21.60
CA GLY A 348 -37.56 12.17 -22.42
C GLY A 348 -36.20 11.46 -22.52
N ILE A 349 -35.73 10.88 -21.41
CA ILE A 349 -34.45 10.14 -21.36
C ILE A 349 -34.51 8.90 -22.26
N THR A 350 -35.60 8.13 -22.17
CA THR A 350 -35.75 6.85 -22.88
C THR A 350 -35.72 7.00 -24.39
N GLN A 351 -36.14 8.14 -24.94
CA GLN A 351 -36.06 8.42 -26.39
C GLN A 351 -34.64 8.35 -26.94
N SER A 352 -33.65 8.76 -26.16
CA SER A 352 -32.23 8.69 -26.55
C SER A 352 -31.52 7.46 -26.01
N MET A 353 -31.96 6.94 -24.86
CA MET A 353 -31.35 5.80 -24.17
C MET A 353 -31.65 4.47 -24.88
N PHE A 354 -32.90 4.24 -25.32
CA PHE A 354 -33.29 2.97 -25.93
C PHE A 354 -32.59 2.68 -27.26
N PRO A 355 -32.47 3.64 -28.20
CA PRO A 355 -31.72 3.41 -29.43
C PRO A 355 -30.23 3.12 -29.18
N ARG A 356 -29.62 3.81 -28.20
CA ARG A 356 -28.21 3.59 -27.83
C ARG A 356 -27.98 2.24 -27.16
N ALA A 357 -28.94 1.79 -26.35
CA ALA A 357 -28.93 0.46 -25.73
C ALA A 357 -29.34 -0.66 -26.71
N GLY A 358 -29.79 -0.31 -27.92
CA GLY A 358 -30.21 -1.24 -28.98
C GLY A 358 -31.47 -2.03 -28.64
N LEU A 359 -32.40 -1.48 -27.85
CA LEU A 359 -33.59 -2.21 -27.40
C LEU A 359 -34.65 -2.34 -28.49
N ASP A 360 -35.28 -3.51 -28.60
CA ASP A 360 -36.48 -3.69 -29.43
C ASP A 360 -37.77 -3.16 -28.75
N GLU A 361 -38.89 -3.06 -29.47
CA GLU A 361 -40.13 -2.49 -28.94
C GLU A 361 -40.66 -3.20 -27.68
N GLY A 362 -40.46 -4.52 -27.57
CA GLY A 362 -40.88 -5.31 -26.41
C GLY A 362 -39.99 -5.04 -25.19
N GLU A 363 -38.68 -5.00 -25.40
CA GLU A 363 -37.70 -4.64 -24.39
C GLU A 363 -37.89 -3.21 -23.88
N GLN A 364 -38.15 -2.27 -24.79
CA GLN A 364 -38.44 -0.88 -24.45
C GLN A 364 -39.66 -0.78 -23.53
N LYS A 365 -40.72 -1.53 -23.81
CA LYS A 365 -41.93 -1.55 -22.98
C LYS A 365 -41.64 -2.06 -21.56
N LEU A 366 -40.88 -3.16 -21.44
CA LEU A 366 -40.51 -3.74 -20.15
C LEU A 366 -39.67 -2.79 -19.30
N VAL A 367 -38.66 -2.15 -19.92
CA VAL A 367 -37.81 -1.16 -19.23
C VAL A 367 -38.64 0.06 -18.84
N LEU A 368 -39.53 0.54 -19.72
CA LEU A 368 -40.38 1.69 -19.44
C LEU A 368 -41.35 1.41 -18.29
N GLU A 369 -41.97 0.24 -18.24
CA GLU A 369 -42.84 -0.17 -17.13
C GLU A 369 -42.09 -0.19 -15.79
N PHE A 370 -40.88 -0.74 -15.78
CA PHE A 370 -40.00 -0.71 -14.60
C PHE A 370 -39.68 0.74 -14.17
N LEU A 371 -39.28 1.60 -15.11
CA LEU A 371 -38.94 3.00 -14.82
C LEU A 371 -40.15 3.80 -14.33
N MET A 372 -41.32 3.62 -14.94
CA MET A 372 -42.54 4.34 -14.53
C MET A 372 -43.03 3.93 -13.14
N LYS A 373 -42.81 2.66 -12.76
CA LYS A 373 -43.15 2.14 -11.44
C LYS A 373 -42.23 2.69 -10.35
N ASN A 374 -40.96 2.93 -10.66
CA ASN A 374 -39.93 3.34 -9.70
C ASN A 374 -39.52 4.82 -9.83
N ALA A 375 -40.16 5.58 -10.71
CA ALA A 375 -39.92 7.01 -10.87
C ALA A 375 -40.26 7.80 -9.60
N LYS A 376 -39.56 8.91 -9.39
CA LYS A 376 -39.87 9.89 -8.35
C LYS A 376 -41.33 10.34 -8.49
N GLN A 377 -42.10 10.23 -7.39
CA GLN A 377 -43.49 10.65 -7.34
C GLN A 377 -43.66 12.13 -7.67
#